data_AF-A0A5J4NHG7-F1
#
_entry.id   AF-A0A5J4NHG7-F1
#
_cell.length_a   1.000
_cell.length_b   1.000
_cell.length_c   1.000
_cell.angle_alpha   90.00
_cell.angle_beta   90.00
_cell.angle_gamma   90.00
#
_symmetry.space_group_name_H-M   'P 1'
#
loop_
_entity.id
_entity.type
_entity.pdbx_description
1 polymer ?
#
loop_
_entity_poly.entity_id
_entity_poly.type
_entity_poly.pdbx_seq_one_letter_code
_entity_poly.pdbx_strand_id
1 'polypeptide(L)'
;MTGDDLTSSEIQEFISRVKILPGCTDISKDEAEKAAVLFLRARKHDINRAVELYKANKRMRYTENVDTIDPLDEGVRKELLSGKFTVLPSAGTVDDDNQAATVAIFTANRHWPPLTTHRDTLKGVLYQLDIAMME
;
A
#
# COMPACT_ATOMS: atom_id res chain seq x y z
N MET A 1 16.85 -17.32 15.77
CA MET A 1 15.62 -16.89 16.45
C MET A 1 15.45 -15.40 16.16
N THR A 2 14.97 -15.06 14.97
CA THR A 2 14.76 -13.68 14.52
C THR A 2 13.25 -13.45 14.48
N GLY A 3 12.77 -12.72 15.49
CA GLY A 3 11.35 -12.50 15.75
C GLY A 3 10.75 -11.45 14.84
N ASP A 4 9.98 -11.93 13.86
CA ASP A 4 9.02 -11.12 13.09
C ASP A 4 7.72 -11.90 12.83
N ASP A 5 7.46 -12.92 13.67
CA ASP A 5 6.20 -13.66 13.66
C ASP A 5 5.16 -12.82 14.37
N LEU A 6 4.35 -12.07 13.60
CA LEU A 6 3.12 -11.48 14.10
C LEU A 6 2.32 -12.56 14.83
N THR A 7 1.97 -12.31 16.07
CA THR A 7 1.14 -13.24 16.80
C THR A 7 -0.28 -13.19 16.25
N SER A 8 -0.97 -14.33 16.19
CA SER A 8 -2.39 -14.34 15.82
C SER A 8 -3.23 -13.45 16.75
N SER A 9 -2.77 -13.22 17.99
CA SER A 9 -3.43 -12.30 18.93
C SER A 9 -3.41 -10.85 18.45
N GLU A 10 -2.25 -10.34 18.00
CA GLU A 10 -2.11 -8.95 17.51
C GLU A 10 -2.96 -8.72 16.25
N ILE A 11 -2.99 -9.71 15.36
CA ILE A 11 -3.82 -9.67 14.15
C ILE A 11 -5.30 -9.59 14.52
N GLN A 12 -5.77 -10.43 15.45
CA GLN A 12 -7.17 -10.41 15.88
C GLN A 12 -7.54 -9.11 16.60
N GLU A 13 -6.65 -8.56 17.43
CA GLU A 13 -6.87 -7.30 18.11
C GLU A 13 -6.98 -6.13 17.13
N PHE A 14 -6.07 -6.06 16.15
CA PHE A 14 -6.13 -5.09 15.06
C PHE A 14 -7.46 -5.19 14.29
N ILE A 15 -7.86 -6.40 13.88
CA ILE A 15 -9.12 -6.63 13.15
C ILE A 15 -10.32 -6.19 13.99
N SER A 16 -10.34 -6.51 15.28
CA SER A 16 -11.40 -6.08 16.20
C SER A 16 -11.51 -4.56 16.24
N ARG A 17 -10.37 -3.85 16.34
CA ARG A 17 -10.34 -2.38 16.33
C ARG A 17 -10.80 -1.80 15.00
N VAL A 18 -10.38 -2.38 13.88
CA VAL A 18 -10.78 -1.93 12.54
C VAL A 18 -12.27 -2.12 12.29
N LYS A 19 -12.87 -3.23 12.73
CA LYS A 19 -14.31 -3.49 12.58
C LYS A 19 -15.20 -2.49 13.31
N ILE A 20 -14.69 -1.89 14.39
CA ILE A 20 -15.40 -0.85 15.16
C ILE A 20 -15.31 0.52 14.44
N LEU A 21 -14.40 0.69 13.48
CA LEU A 21 -14.26 1.95 12.77
C LEU A 21 -15.41 2.19 11.76
N PRO A 22 -15.91 3.43 11.67
CA PRO A 22 -16.96 3.78 10.71
C PRO A 22 -16.44 3.59 9.27
N GLY A 23 -17.20 2.84 8.45
CA GLY A 23 -16.86 2.54 7.06
C GLY A 23 -15.99 1.30 6.83
N CYS A 24 -15.69 0.51 7.88
CA CYS A 24 -14.90 -0.72 7.78
C CYS A 24 -15.67 -1.97 8.27
N THR A 25 -17.00 -1.88 8.42
CA THR A 25 -17.84 -2.97 8.93
C THR A 25 -17.94 -4.16 7.97
N ASP A 26 -17.78 -3.92 6.67
CA ASP A 26 -17.95 -4.93 5.61
C ASP A 26 -16.62 -5.48 5.05
N ILE A 27 -15.49 -5.23 5.71
CA ILE A 27 -14.20 -5.76 5.26
C ILE A 27 -14.20 -7.29 5.36
N SER A 28 -13.79 -7.96 4.28
CA SER A 28 -13.67 -9.42 4.29
C SER A 28 -12.58 -9.87 5.26
N LYS A 29 -12.70 -11.09 5.78
CA LYS A 29 -11.71 -11.64 6.73
C LYS A 29 -10.30 -11.68 6.12
N ASP A 30 -10.19 -12.06 4.85
CA ASP A 30 -8.92 -12.15 4.11
C ASP A 30 -8.26 -10.76 3.93
N GLU A 31 -9.04 -9.75 3.52
CA GLU A 31 -8.52 -8.38 3.37
C GLU A 31 -8.10 -7.78 4.72
N ALA A 32 -8.85 -8.07 5.79
CA ALA A 32 -8.54 -7.59 7.13
C ALA A 32 -7.25 -8.21 7.68
N GLU A 33 -7.00 -9.50 7.40
CA GLU A 33 -5.77 -10.19 7.78
C GLU A 33 -4.56 -9.66 7.00
N LYS A 34 -4.69 -9.47 5.68
CA LYS A 34 -3.63 -8.86 4.85
C LYS A 34 -3.30 -7.44 5.31
N ALA A 35 -4.32 -6.63 5.58
CA ALA A 35 -4.13 -5.30 6.13
C ALA A 35 -3.42 -5.37 7.49
N ALA A 36 -3.87 -6.23 8.41
CA ALA A 36 -3.26 -6.37 9.73
C ALA A 36 -1.76 -6.63 9.63
N VAL A 37 -1.34 -7.60 8.81
CA VAL A 37 0.08 -7.92 8.60
C VAL A 37 0.85 -6.70 8.10
N LEU A 38 0.33 -6.00 7.09
CA LEU A 38 1.00 -4.85 6.47
C LEU A 38 1.15 -3.67 7.44
N PHE A 39 0.07 -3.28 8.11
CA PHE A 39 0.07 -2.10 8.99
C PHE A 39 0.80 -2.34 10.30
N LEU A 40 0.72 -3.54 10.87
CA LEU A 40 1.46 -3.91 12.08
C LEU A 40 2.95 -3.99 11.80
N ARG A 41 3.39 -4.59 10.69
CA ARG A 41 4.81 -4.57 10.27
C ARG A 41 5.32 -3.15 10.10
N ALA A 42 4.56 -2.28 9.43
CA ALA A 42 4.91 -0.88 9.23
C ALA A 42 5.03 -0.06 10.53
N ARG A 43 4.53 -0.58 11.66
CA ARG A 43 4.55 0.09 12.97
C ARG A 43 5.24 -0.73 14.05
N LYS A 44 6.07 -1.72 13.67
CA LYS A 44 6.82 -2.56 14.61
C LYS A 44 5.89 -3.20 15.66
N HIS A 45 4.72 -3.67 15.21
CA HIS A 45 3.69 -4.32 16.02
C HIS A 45 2.94 -3.41 17.02
N ASP A 46 3.07 -2.08 16.93
CA ASP A 46 2.23 -1.17 17.72
C ASP A 46 0.81 -1.11 17.14
N ILE A 47 -0.13 -1.77 17.82
CA ILE A 47 -1.53 -1.90 17.42
C ILE A 47 -2.21 -0.53 17.27
N ASN A 48 -2.01 0.37 18.22
CA ASN A 48 -2.68 1.68 18.20
C ASN A 48 -2.19 2.50 16.99
N ARG A 49 -0.87 2.53 16.78
CA ARG A 49 -0.28 3.27 15.65
C ARG A 49 -0.59 2.62 14.31
N ALA A 50 -0.72 1.29 14.26
CA ALA A 50 -1.13 0.56 13.07
C ALA A 50 -2.58 0.90 12.69
N VAL A 51 -3.49 0.95 13.67
CA VAL A 51 -4.90 1.34 13.45
C VAL A 51 -5.01 2.80 13.01
N GLU A 52 -4.23 3.70 13.60
CA GLU A 52 -4.16 5.11 13.16
C GLU A 52 -3.66 5.23 11.72
N LEU A 53 -2.62 4.47 11.35
CA LEU A 53 -2.10 4.44 9.98
C LEU A 53 -3.15 3.89 9.00
N TYR A 54 -3.86 2.83 9.37
CA TYR A 54 -4.95 2.27 8.57
C TYR A 54 -6.07 3.30 8.33
N LYS A 55 -6.49 3.99 9.40
CA LYS A 55 -7.50 5.07 9.32
C LYS A 55 -7.03 6.22 8.43
N ALA A 56 -5.77 6.63 8.54
CA ALA A 56 -5.20 7.67 7.71
C ALA A 56 -5.15 7.24 6.23
N ASN A 57 -4.76 6.00 5.94
CA ASN A 57 -4.75 5.43 4.59
C ASN A 57 -6.16 5.42 3.99
N LYS A 58 -7.16 4.87 4.71
CA LYS A 58 -8.56 4.88 4.25
C LYS A 58 -9.10 6.30 4.02
N ARG A 59 -8.82 7.24 4.92
CA ARG A 59 -9.23 8.64 4.75
C ARG A 59 -8.61 9.28 3.51
N MET A 60 -7.33 9.02 3.26
CA MET A 60 -6.63 9.53 2.08
C MET A 60 -7.25 8.95 0.81
N ARG A 61 -7.47 7.63 0.76
CA ARG A 61 -8.09 6.97 -0.40
C ARG A 61 -9.49 7.47 -0.70
N TYR A 62 -10.31 7.70 0.33
CA TYR A 62 -11.63 8.29 0.19
C TYR A 62 -11.57 9.74 -0.31
N THR A 63 -10.68 10.55 0.24
CA THR A 63 -10.55 11.99 -0.10
C THR A 63 -10.08 12.21 -1.53
N GLU A 64 -9.12 11.41 -1.98
CA GLU A 64 -8.58 11.45 -3.35
C GLU A 64 -9.44 10.63 -4.33
N ASN A 65 -10.43 9.90 -3.79
CA ASN A 65 -11.38 9.06 -4.50
C ASN A 65 -10.63 8.03 -5.37
N VAL A 66 -9.74 7.29 -4.70
CA VAL A 66 -8.83 6.25 -5.21
C VAL A 66 -9.01 4.92 -4.46
N ASP A 67 -10.21 4.68 -3.91
CA ASP A 67 -10.54 3.41 -3.22
C ASP A 67 -10.50 2.20 -4.17
N THR A 68 -10.92 2.40 -5.42
CA THR A 68 -10.83 1.37 -6.48
C THR A 68 -10.02 1.93 -7.64
N ILE A 69 -8.91 1.27 -7.96
CA ILE A 69 -8.04 1.64 -9.07
C ILE A 69 -8.23 0.62 -10.18
N ASP A 70 -8.84 1.06 -11.28
CA ASP A 70 -8.96 0.25 -12.50
C ASP A 70 -7.73 0.49 -13.39
N PRO A 71 -6.87 -0.53 -13.61
CA PRO A 71 -5.70 -0.40 -14.49
C PRO A 71 -6.06 -0.23 -15.97
N LEU A 72 -7.31 -0.53 -16.36
CA LEU A 72 -7.80 -0.38 -17.74
C LEU A 72 -8.36 1.02 -18.03
N ASP A 73 -8.61 1.83 -16.99
CA ASP A 73 -9.03 3.22 -17.13
C ASP A 73 -7.99 4.00 -17.95
N GLU A 74 -8.43 4.82 -18.90
CA GLU A 74 -7.54 5.43 -19.89
C GLU A 74 -6.48 6.33 -19.23
N GLY A 75 -6.87 7.04 -18.16
CA GLY A 75 -5.97 7.85 -17.34
C GLY A 75 -4.90 6.98 -16.69
N VAL A 76 -5.30 5.98 -15.91
CA VAL A 76 -4.38 5.08 -15.19
C VAL A 76 -3.50 4.28 -16.16
N ARG A 77 -4.04 3.83 -17.29
CA ARG A 77 -3.27 3.08 -18.29
C ARG A 77 -2.17 3.92 -18.91
N LYS A 78 -2.45 5.19 -19.26
CA LYS A 78 -1.42 6.12 -19.76
C LYS A 78 -0.33 6.35 -18.72
N GLU A 79 -0.71 6.44 -17.46
CA GLU A 79 0.19 6.61 -16.33
C GLU A 79 1.13 5.42 -16.15
N LEU A 80 0.58 4.21 -16.16
CA LEU A 80 1.36 2.97 -16.08
C LEU A 80 2.29 2.81 -17.29
N LEU A 81 1.79 3.05 -18.51
CA LEU A 81 2.57 2.94 -19.74
C LEU A 81 3.63 4.04 -19.90
N SER A 82 3.45 5.19 -19.26
CA SER A 82 4.45 6.27 -19.31
C SER A 82 5.79 5.86 -18.68
N GLY A 83 5.79 4.85 -17.80
CA GLY A 83 6.98 4.40 -17.09
C GLY A 83 7.65 5.53 -16.30
N LYS A 84 6.88 6.55 -15.89
CA LYS A 84 7.39 7.64 -15.05
C LYS A 84 7.48 7.23 -13.58
N PHE A 85 6.68 6.25 -13.16
CA PHE A 85 6.86 5.56 -11.89
C PHE A 85 7.16 4.10 -12.19
N THR A 86 8.18 3.55 -11.56
CA THR A 86 8.59 2.16 -11.74
C THR A 86 9.11 1.62 -10.41
N VAL A 87 8.55 0.49 -9.99
CA VAL A 87 9.08 -0.29 -8.87
C VAL A 87 10.11 -1.26 -9.42
N LEU A 88 11.34 -1.19 -8.93
CA LEU A 88 12.39 -2.10 -9.35
C LEU A 88 12.22 -3.44 -8.64
N PRO A 89 12.31 -4.58 -9.36
CA PRO A 89 12.38 -5.87 -8.71
C PRO A 89 13.64 -5.89 -7.83
N SER A 90 13.52 -6.41 -6.61
CA SER A 90 14.67 -6.54 -5.72
C SER A 90 15.67 -7.52 -6.35
N ALA A 91 16.66 -6.98 -7.06
CA ALA A 91 17.69 -7.76 -7.71
C ALA A 91 18.73 -8.14 -6.65
N GLY A 92 18.43 -9.17 -5.87
CA GLY A 92 19.42 -10.12 -5.37
C GLY A 92 20.65 -9.58 -4.65
N THR A 93 20.59 -8.49 -3.89
CA THR A 93 21.57 -8.27 -2.81
C THR A 93 21.14 -9.12 -1.62
N VAL A 94 21.34 -10.43 -1.80
CA VAL A 94 21.39 -11.44 -0.75
C VAL A 94 22.72 -11.24 -0.04
N ASP A 95 22.84 -10.13 0.69
CA ASP A 95 23.79 -10.07 1.78
C ASP A 95 22.94 -10.20 3.05
N ASP A 96 23.09 -11.37 3.68
CA ASP A 96 22.47 -11.75 4.96
C ASP A 96 22.42 -10.54 5.91
N ASP A 97 21.28 -10.38 6.57
CA ASP A 97 21.01 -9.46 7.69
C ASP A 97 20.40 -8.07 7.41
N ASN A 98 20.19 -7.63 6.16
CA ASN A 98 19.46 -6.38 5.89
C ASN A 98 18.22 -6.59 5.01
N GLN A 99 17.04 -6.34 5.59
CA GLN A 99 15.74 -6.34 4.93
C GLN A 99 15.82 -5.53 3.63
N ALA A 100 15.79 -6.22 2.47
CA ALA A 100 15.98 -5.59 1.17
C ALA A 100 14.85 -4.60 0.92
N ALA A 101 15.17 -3.31 0.89
CA ALA A 101 14.21 -2.27 0.60
C ALA A 101 13.85 -2.30 -0.89
N THR A 102 12.56 -2.41 -1.21
CA THR A 102 12.06 -2.25 -2.57
C THR A 102 12.28 -0.81 -3.05
N VAL A 103 13.01 -0.63 -4.15
CA VAL A 103 13.34 0.69 -4.70
C VAL A 103 12.26 1.10 -5.71
N ALA A 104 11.61 2.24 -5.47
CA ALA A 104 10.72 2.87 -6.43
C ALA A 104 11.35 4.14 -7.01
N ILE A 105 11.29 4.28 -8.34
CA ILE A 105 11.86 5.41 -9.07
C ILE A 105 10.73 6.23 -9.68
N PHE A 106 10.76 7.55 -9.44
CA PHE A 106 9.92 8.51 -10.15
C PHE A 106 10.77 9.37 -11.10
N THR A 107 10.62 9.15 -12.40
CA THR A 107 11.31 9.92 -13.45
C THR A 107 10.53 11.19 -13.75
N ALA A 108 10.86 12.28 -13.05
CA ALA A 108 10.17 13.57 -13.19
C ALA A 108 10.18 14.10 -14.64
N ASN A 109 11.22 13.83 -15.43
CA ASN A 109 11.29 14.26 -16.84
C ASN A 109 10.22 13.62 -17.73
N ARG A 110 9.64 12.48 -17.33
CA ARG A 110 8.53 11.82 -18.03
C ARG A 110 7.15 12.29 -17.54
N HIS A 111 7.11 13.14 -16.52
CA HIS A 111 5.87 13.71 -16.00
C HIS A 111 5.48 14.94 -16.82
N TRP A 112 4.31 14.89 -17.45
CA TRP A 112 3.76 15.98 -18.26
C TRP A 112 2.44 16.48 -17.65
N PRO A 113 2.46 17.48 -16.75
CA PRO A 113 1.27 17.95 -16.04
C PRO A 113 0.09 18.35 -16.95
N PRO A 114 0.30 18.93 -18.16
CA PRO A 114 -0.83 19.25 -19.05
C PRO A 114 -1.60 18.05 -19.63
N LEU A 115 -1.05 16.84 -19.58
CA LEU A 115 -1.60 15.64 -20.22
C LEU A 115 -2.03 14.58 -19.20
N THR A 116 -1.84 14.85 -17.90
CA THR A 116 -2.18 13.96 -16.80
C THR A 116 -2.83 14.74 -15.68
N THR A 117 -3.79 14.12 -14.98
CA THR A 117 -4.31 14.70 -13.75
C THR A 117 -3.48 14.22 -12.55
N HIS A 118 -3.46 15.03 -11.49
CA HIS A 118 -2.87 14.61 -10.21
C HIS A 118 -3.46 13.26 -9.74
N ARG A 119 -4.77 13.08 -9.93
CA ARG A 119 -5.49 11.86 -9.54
C ARG A 119 -5.07 10.65 -10.35
N ASP A 120 -4.89 10.79 -11.67
CA ASP A 120 -4.41 9.68 -12.50
C ASP A 120 -2.98 9.30 -12.13
N THR A 121 -2.11 10.29 -11.90
CA THR A 121 -0.75 10.05 -11.43
C THR A 121 -0.74 9.35 -10.07
N LEU A 122 -1.58 9.78 -9.12
CA LEU A 122 -1.70 9.15 -7.81
C LEU A 122 -2.22 7.70 -7.92
N LYS A 123 -3.25 7.46 -8.73
CA LYS A 123 -3.77 6.10 -8.99
C LYS A 123 -2.70 5.18 -9.57
N GLY A 124 -1.92 5.67 -10.55
CA GLY A 124 -0.85 4.88 -11.17
C GLY A 124 0.27 4.52 -10.19
N VAL A 125 0.63 5.44 -9.29
CA VAL A 125 1.62 5.18 -8.22
C VAL A 125 1.05 4.20 -7.19
N LEU A 126 -0.16 4.44 -6.68
CA LEU A 126 -0.80 3.58 -5.68
C LEU A 126 -0.99 2.15 -6.20
N TYR A 127 -1.39 1.98 -7.46
CA TYR A 127 -1.55 0.65 -8.05
C TYR A 127 -0.25 -0.16 -8.05
N GLN A 128 0.86 0.47 -8.48
CA GLN A 128 2.16 -0.21 -8.49
C GLN A 128 2.67 -0.52 -7.08
N LEU A 129 2.42 0.36 -6.11
CA LEU A 129 2.75 0.10 -4.71
C LEU A 129 1.90 -1.00 -4.10
N ASP A 130 0.59 -1.01 -4.38
CA ASP A 130 -0.35 -2.03 -3.89
C ASP A 130 0.06 -3.42 -4.41
N ILE A 131 0.49 -3.54 -5.67
CA ILE A 131 1.03 -4.79 -6.22
C ILE A 131 2.36 -5.17 -5.55
N ALA A 132 3.30 -4.23 -5.42
CA ALA A 132 4.61 -4.49 -4.81
C ALA A 132 4.54 -4.88 -3.33
N MET A 133 3.43 -4.57 -2.64
CA MET A 133 3.16 -4.97 -1.27
C MET A 133 2.52 -6.36 -1.14
N MET A 134 2.00 -6.91 -2.25
CA MET A 134 1.38 -8.24 -2.30
C MET A 134 2.38 -9.35 -2.66
N GLU A 135 3.55 -9.00 -3.21
CA GLU A 135 4.68 -9.92 -3.41
C GLU A 135 5.51 -10.14 -2.13
#